data_AF-A0A832R1U5-F1
#
_entry.id   AF-A0A832R1U5-F1
#
_cell.length_a   1.000
_cell.length_b   1.000
_cell.length_c   1.000
_cell.angle_alpha   90.00
_cell.angle_beta   90.00
_cell.angle_gamma   90.00
#
_symmetry.space_group_name_H-M   'P 1'
#
loop_
_entity.id
_entity.type
_entity.pdbx_description
1 polymer ?
#
loop_
_entity_poly.entity_id
_entity_poly.type
_entity_poly.pdbx_seq_one_letter_code
_entity_poly.pdbx_strand_id
1 'polypeptide(L)'
;MRTWFLLFLLVAFVACEGNLGPSLNFDVPANMDLAKDDMDAVGDRDILDEGDLTPRPDSDVDRPDSTKPDADIAPDPDTDPGDVTILCKGDEHREIACGLNARGIQKQRCIDDHWVNQGDCIDPDICQDGLSNYTPCGLNYRGMIEIACIDGQFEEGPCVDPDVCVDGDDGIISCGLNNRGRTNSVCVEGQWVSDICDDPDECVDDDRRTTSCGTGDKGEGDQNCVAGHWVNDGGCRISGSWRCSNRKYQPTFGAYTCGNGACEPVAGESPQSCPVDCALKTGPNGEGTPCTNAFDCFFYDWPLEEQGLWECSEEEGNSKVCKAKVSVRSCGNGTCELHPLRTESAIGCPRDCPPKTMACGYDVNCVFHPWPTEDW
;
A
#
# COMPACT_ATOMS: atom_id res chain seq x y z
N MET A 1 25.50 -16.67 64.48
CA MET A 1 26.32 -17.55 63.62
C MET A 1 26.16 -17.02 62.21
N ARG A 2 26.96 -16.05 61.74
CA ARG A 2 28.29 -16.19 61.12
C ARG A 2 28.37 -17.34 60.10
N THR A 3 28.10 -17.02 58.82
CA THR A 3 28.88 -17.59 57.70
C THR A 3 28.82 -16.64 56.51
N TRP A 4 29.99 -16.10 56.17
CA TRP A 4 30.30 -15.36 54.97
C TRP A 4 30.61 -16.35 53.83
N PHE A 5 30.17 -16.07 52.60
CA PHE A 5 30.81 -16.57 51.38
C PHE A 5 30.81 -15.46 50.35
N LEU A 6 32.00 -14.86 50.17
CA LEU A 6 32.33 -13.87 49.15
C LEU A 6 33.11 -14.64 48.08
N LEU A 7 32.49 -14.87 46.92
CA LEU A 7 33.13 -15.48 45.76
C LEU A 7 33.73 -14.35 44.90
N PHE A 8 35.06 -14.29 44.86
CA PHE A 8 35.82 -13.46 43.94
C PHE A 8 35.71 -14.03 42.53
N LEU A 9 35.20 -13.23 41.57
CA LEU A 9 35.26 -13.53 40.15
C LEU A 9 36.22 -12.53 39.49
N LEU A 10 37.43 -13.03 39.26
CA LEU A 10 38.53 -12.39 38.54
C LEU A 10 38.27 -12.62 37.05
N VAL A 11 37.82 -11.61 36.32
CA VAL A 11 37.81 -11.63 34.84
C VAL A 11 38.91 -10.70 34.36
N ALA A 12 39.88 -11.30 33.69
CA ALA A 12 41.03 -10.63 33.10
C ALA A 12 40.58 -9.78 31.90
N PHE A 13 40.89 -8.49 31.96
CA PHE A 13 40.92 -7.61 30.79
C PHE A 13 42.15 -7.97 29.95
N VAL A 14 41.93 -8.58 28.79
CA VAL A 14 42.94 -8.69 27.74
C VAL A 14 42.92 -7.37 26.96
N ALA A 15 43.95 -6.57 27.17
CA ALA A 15 44.24 -5.41 26.36
C ALA A 15 44.68 -5.87 24.97
N CYS A 16 43.98 -5.42 23.94
CA CYS A 16 44.41 -5.52 22.56
C CYS A 16 44.91 -4.13 22.12
N GLU A 17 46.20 -3.89 22.31
CA GLU A 17 46.92 -2.81 21.63
C GLU A 17 47.32 -3.32 20.24
N GLY A 18 46.94 -2.60 19.19
CA GLY A 18 47.14 -3.06 17.82
C GLY A 18 46.94 -1.99 16.76
N ASN A 19 47.93 -1.10 16.69
CA ASN A 19 48.44 -0.44 15.48
C ASN A 19 47.54 0.50 14.65
N LEU A 20 47.83 1.80 14.81
CA LEU A 20 47.55 2.86 13.86
C LEU A 20 48.59 2.87 12.72
N GLY A 21 48.12 2.97 11.49
CA GLY A 21 48.82 3.60 10.37
C GLY A 21 48.61 2.92 9.00
N PRO A 22 48.80 3.63 7.86
CA PRO A 22 48.59 5.05 7.63
C PRO A 22 47.61 5.32 6.46
N SER A 23 47.20 6.58 6.39
CA SER A 23 46.49 7.26 5.30
C SER A 23 46.99 6.87 3.89
N LEU A 24 46.09 6.41 3.04
CA LEU A 24 46.26 6.44 1.59
C LEU A 24 45.60 7.71 1.04
N ASN A 25 46.45 8.67 0.69
CA ASN A 25 46.16 9.71 -0.28
C ASN A 25 45.84 9.02 -1.61
N PHE A 26 44.64 9.26 -2.15
CA PHE A 26 44.40 9.08 -3.57
C PHE A 26 44.25 10.47 -4.20
N ASP A 27 45.35 10.90 -4.82
CA ASP A 27 45.36 12.03 -5.73
C ASP A 27 44.51 11.71 -6.97
N VAL A 28 43.64 12.67 -7.27
CA VAL A 28 42.86 12.82 -8.50
C VAL A 28 43.80 12.96 -9.70
N PRO A 29 43.38 12.48 -10.88
CA PRO A 29 43.57 13.29 -12.07
C PRO A 29 42.23 13.70 -12.68
N ALA A 30 42.05 15.00 -12.75
CA ALA A 30 41.16 15.66 -13.69
C ALA A 30 41.82 15.55 -15.07
N ASN A 31 41.09 15.08 -16.09
CA ASN A 31 40.86 15.86 -17.31
C ASN A 31 39.97 15.13 -18.34
N MET A 32 39.04 15.92 -18.92
CA MET A 32 38.67 16.06 -20.35
C MET A 32 38.32 14.77 -21.13
N ASP A 33 37.19 14.65 -21.85
CA ASP A 33 36.67 15.48 -22.94
C ASP A 33 35.22 15.00 -23.25
N LEU A 34 34.21 15.87 -23.35
CA LEU A 34 33.68 16.41 -24.61
C LEU A 34 33.36 15.37 -25.69
N ALA A 35 32.12 14.88 -25.67
CA ALA A 35 31.38 14.52 -26.89
C ALA A 35 30.02 15.23 -26.86
N LYS A 36 29.99 16.39 -27.51
CA LYS A 36 28.78 16.88 -28.18
C LYS A 36 28.61 15.98 -29.39
N ASP A 37 27.47 15.33 -29.53
CA ASP A 37 26.98 14.94 -30.84
C ASP A 37 25.57 15.48 -30.99
N ASP A 38 25.49 16.37 -31.99
CA ASP A 38 24.32 16.96 -32.57
C ASP A 38 23.41 15.87 -33.15
N MET A 39 22.10 15.94 -32.87
CA MET A 39 21.11 15.43 -33.83
C MET A 39 20.01 16.45 -34.04
N ASP A 40 20.08 17.00 -35.23
CA ASP A 40 19.22 18.00 -35.84
C ASP A 40 17.77 17.55 -35.99
N ALA A 41 16.95 18.60 -36.00
CA ALA A 41 15.56 18.64 -36.37
C ALA A 41 15.29 18.12 -37.81
N VAL A 42 14.25 17.30 -37.90
CA VAL A 42 13.33 17.19 -39.05
C VAL A 42 11.95 17.10 -38.39
N GLY A 43 11.03 18.06 -38.46
CA GLY A 43 10.68 18.86 -39.60
C GLY A 43 9.55 18.16 -40.33
N ASP A 44 8.32 18.21 -39.80
CA ASP A 44 7.14 18.13 -40.67
C ASP A 44 6.03 19.03 -40.16
N ARG A 45 5.66 19.93 -41.08
CA ARG A 45 4.56 20.87 -41.02
C ARG A 45 3.46 20.20 -41.81
N ASP A 46 2.28 20.04 -41.23
CA ASP A 46 1.04 20.02 -42.00
C ASP A 46 0.07 21.00 -41.36
N ILE A 47 0.16 22.23 -41.87
CA ILE A 47 -0.87 23.27 -41.82
C ILE A 47 -1.70 23.09 -43.09
N LEU A 48 -2.91 22.58 -42.94
CA LEU A 48 -4.11 22.75 -43.76
C LEU A 48 -5.27 22.47 -42.77
N ASP A 49 -6.37 23.18 -42.68
CA ASP A 49 -7.00 24.19 -43.54
C ASP A 49 -8.05 24.90 -42.66
N GLU A 50 -8.38 26.12 -43.03
CA GLU A 50 -9.43 26.90 -42.41
C GLU A 50 -10.82 26.37 -42.79
N GLY A 51 -11.83 26.73 -41.99
CA GLY A 51 -13.16 26.94 -42.55
C GLY A 51 -14.32 26.33 -41.78
N ASP A 52 -15.14 27.25 -41.29
CA ASP A 52 -16.57 27.28 -41.61
C ASP A 52 -17.55 26.49 -40.73
N LEU A 53 -18.29 27.31 -39.97
CA LEU A 53 -19.76 27.32 -39.83
C LEU A 53 -20.44 26.12 -39.13
N THR A 54 -21.03 26.50 -37.99
CA THR A 54 -22.35 26.09 -37.44
C THR A 54 -23.37 25.58 -38.48
N PRO A 55 -24.52 24.94 -38.14
CA PRO A 55 -25.15 24.78 -36.80
C PRO A 55 -25.79 23.38 -36.56
N ARG A 56 -26.06 22.99 -35.31
CA ARG A 56 -26.97 21.86 -34.99
C ARG A 56 -27.55 22.00 -33.57
N PRO A 57 -28.75 21.46 -33.30
CA PRO A 57 -30.02 21.92 -33.85
C PRO A 57 -31.05 22.19 -32.74
N ASP A 58 -31.97 23.11 -33.01
CA ASP A 58 -33.21 23.23 -32.25
C ASP A 58 -34.05 21.96 -32.40
N SER A 59 -34.70 21.56 -31.31
CA SER A 59 -35.98 20.88 -31.40
C SER A 59 -36.87 21.35 -30.26
N ASP A 60 -37.75 22.27 -30.66
CA ASP A 60 -38.93 22.75 -30.00
C ASP A 60 -39.87 21.62 -29.54
N VAL A 61 -40.52 21.84 -28.40
CA VAL A 61 -41.92 21.43 -28.20
C VAL A 61 -42.69 22.64 -27.64
N ASP A 62 -43.35 23.32 -28.59
CA ASP A 62 -44.67 23.98 -28.56
C ASP A 62 -45.35 24.24 -27.19
N ARG A 63 -45.56 25.52 -26.82
CA ARG A 63 -46.75 26.42 -27.09
C ARG A 63 -48.01 26.08 -26.26
N PRO A 64 -48.96 27.02 -25.98
CA PRO A 64 -49.17 28.34 -26.60
C PRO A 64 -49.36 29.53 -25.59
N ASP A 65 -48.90 30.73 -25.94
CA ASP A 65 -49.70 31.84 -26.49
C ASP A 65 -50.73 32.41 -25.51
N SER A 66 -50.51 33.63 -25.01
CA SER A 66 -51.48 34.73 -25.05
C SER A 66 -50.91 35.96 -24.35
N THR A 67 -50.83 37.05 -25.11
CA THR A 67 -50.94 38.45 -24.67
C THR A 67 -49.85 39.02 -23.76
N LYS A 68 -48.91 39.71 -24.42
CA LYS A 68 -48.39 40.97 -23.90
C LYS A 68 -49.49 42.04 -24.08
N PRO A 69 -49.79 42.82 -23.05
CA PRO A 69 -50.04 44.24 -23.27
C PRO A 69 -48.99 45.05 -22.52
N ASP A 70 -48.55 46.11 -23.18
CA ASP A 70 -47.72 47.16 -22.60
C ASP A 70 -48.40 47.75 -21.35
N ALA A 71 -47.60 47.94 -20.29
CA ALA A 71 -47.89 48.82 -19.15
C ALA A 71 -46.54 49.06 -18.45
N ASP A 72 -45.71 50.02 -18.85
CA ASP A 72 -45.85 51.45 -18.54
C ASP A 72 -47.01 51.82 -17.62
N ILE A 73 -47.02 51.25 -16.41
CA ILE A 73 -47.60 51.90 -15.23
C ILE A 73 -46.65 51.60 -14.06
N ALA A 74 -45.70 52.51 -13.82
CA ALA A 74 -45.15 52.66 -12.49
C ALA A 74 -46.32 52.87 -11.52
N PRO A 75 -46.42 52.13 -10.41
CA PRO A 75 -47.38 52.49 -9.38
C PRO A 75 -47.00 53.89 -8.90
N ASP A 76 -47.96 54.78 -9.08
CA ASP A 76 -48.03 56.09 -8.44
C ASP A 76 -47.58 55.99 -6.96
N PRO A 77 -46.64 56.83 -6.48
CA PRO A 77 -46.28 56.89 -5.07
C PRO A 77 -47.42 57.37 -4.15
N ASP A 78 -48.60 57.71 -4.67
CA ASP A 78 -49.76 58.13 -3.89
C ASP A 78 -50.86 57.06 -3.74
N THR A 79 -50.50 55.78 -3.62
CA THR A 79 -51.41 54.86 -2.89
C THR A 79 -51.16 55.04 -1.39
N ASP A 80 -51.69 56.14 -0.85
CA ASP A 80 -52.08 56.22 0.56
C ASP A 80 -52.85 54.92 0.87
N PRO A 81 -52.28 53.98 1.66
CA PRO A 81 -53.00 52.81 2.11
C PRO A 81 -54.06 53.36 3.05
N GLY A 82 -55.19 53.75 2.44
CA GLY A 82 -56.12 54.74 2.96
C GLY A 82 -56.19 54.63 4.46
N ASP A 83 -55.74 55.70 5.11
CA ASP A 83 -55.83 56.00 6.52
C ASP A 83 -57.00 55.26 7.17
N VAL A 84 -56.77 53.99 7.51
CA VAL A 84 -57.53 53.35 8.56
C VAL A 84 -56.90 53.94 9.79
N THR A 85 -57.22 55.21 10.05
CA THR A 85 -57.19 55.76 11.40
C THR A 85 -58.11 54.82 12.16
N ILE A 86 -57.52 53.76 12.74
CA ILE A 86 -58.17 52.92 13.73
C ILE A 86 -58.35 53.86 14.90
N LEU A 87 -59.45 54.61 14.84
CA LEU A 87 -59.88 55.57 15.82
C LEU A 87 -60.04 54.81 17.13
N CYS A 88 -59.27 55.22 18.14
CA CYS A 88 -59.42 54.70 19.48
C CYS A 88 -60.63 55.37 20.15
N LYS A 89 -61.13 54.79 21.24
CA LYS A 89 -62.24 55.39 21.99
C LYS A 89 -61.89 55.51 23.46
N GLY A 90 -62.31 56.61 24.10
CA GLY A 90 -62.13 56.79 25.53
C GLY A 90 -60.65 56.91 25.94
N ASP A 91 -60.29 56.31 27.08
CA ASP A 91 -58.95 56.33 27.68
C ASP A 91 -58.13 55.06 27.37
N GLU A 92 -58.37 54.45 26.21
CA GLU A 92 -57.69 53.24 25.76
C GLU A 92 -56.16 53.43 25.69
N HIS A 93 -55.43 52.36 26.02
CA HIS A 93 -53.98 52.28 25.90
C HIS A 93 -53.61 51.11 24.99
N ARG A 94 -52.56 51.29 24.20
CA ARG A 94 -51.97 50.20 23.42
C ARG A 94 -50.45 50.28 23.43
N GLU A 95 -49.85 49.16 23.07
CA GLU A 95 -48.42 49.03 22.83
C GLU A 95 -48.23 48.62 21.37
N ILE A 96 -47.41 49.37 20.66
CA ILE A 96 -46.99 49.02 19.29
C ILE A 96 -45.49 48.76 19.28
N ALA A 97 -45.06 47.89 18.37
CA ALA A 97 -43.65 47.66 18.12
C ALA A 97 -42.99 48.93 17.56
N CYS A 98 -41.75 49.19 17.96
CA CYS A 98 -40.95 50.33 17.51
C CYS A 98 -39.46 50.00 17.55
N GLY A 99 -38.62 50.90 17.05
CA GLY A 99 -37.16 50.75 17.09
C GLY A 99 -36.60 49.79 16.03
N LEU A 100 -35.33 49.43 16.19
CA LEU A 100 -34.65 48.43 15.38
C LEU A 100 -35.31 47.06 15.59
N ASN A 101 -35.40 46.29 14.50
CA ASN A 101 -36.00 44.94 14.43
C ASN A 101 -37.44 44.82 15.00
N ALA A 102 -38.12 45.96 15.24
CA ALA A 102 -39.46 46.03 15.80
C ALA A 102 -39.62 45.27 17.14
N ARG A 103 -38.54 45.17 17.95
CA ARG A 103 -38.57 44.55 19.29
C ARG A 103 -38.76 45.55 20.42
N GLY A 104 -38.62 46.85 20.17
CA GLY A 104 -38.93 47.91 21.11
C GLY A 104 -40.43 48.11 21.33
N ILE A 105 -40.79 48.75 22.44
CA ILE A 105 -42.19 49.01 22.81
C ILE A 105 -42.47 50.52 22.86
N GLN A 106 -43.44 50.96 22.07
CA GLN A 106 -44.01 52.31 22.12
C GLN A 106 -45.39 52.26 22.75
N LYS A 107 -45.51 52.84 23.95
CA LYS A 107 -46.80 53.02 24.61
C LYS A 107 -47.55 54.16 23.94
N GLN A 108 -48.84 53.96 23.67
CA GLN A 108 -49.74 54.97 23.12
C GLN A 108 -51.01 55.06 23.97
N ARG A 109 -51.54 56.27 24.10
CA ARG A 109 -52.84 56.56 24.74
C ARG A 109 -53.77 57.22 23.73
N CYS A 110 -55.04 56.90 23.83
CA CYS A 110 -56.08 57.57 23.09
C CYS A 110 -56.33 59.00 23.60
N ILE A 111 -56.20 59.99 22.72
CA ILE A 111 -56.54 61.39 22.98
C ILE A 111 -57.31 61.89 21.75
N ASP A 112 -58.54 62.36 21.97
CA ASP A 112 -59.41 62.91 20.93
C ASP A 112 -59.58 61.96 19.72
N ASP A 113 -59.86 60.68 20.01
CA ASP A 113 -59.99 59.59 19.03
C ASP A 113 -58.72 59.26 18.23
N HIS A 114 -57.56 59.84 18.58
CA HIS A 114 -56.26 59.57 17.98
C HIS A 114 -55.25 58.94 18.97
N TRP A 115 -54.42 58.02 18.46
CA TRP A 115 -53.33 57.43 19.25
C TRP A 115 -52.16 58.40 19.35
N VAL A 116 -51.80 58.77 20.58
CA VAL A 116 -50.66 59.65 20.87
C VAL A 116 -49.58 58.89 21.64
N ASN A 117 -48.32 59.02 21.22
CA ASN A 117 -47.17 58.41 21.87
C ASN A 117 -46.99 58.92 23.31
N GLN A 118 -46.81 57.99 24.24
CA GLN A 118 -46.51 58.28 25.64
C GLN A 118 -45.01 58.11 25.92
N GLY A 119 -44.23 59.13 25.54
CA GLY A 119 -42.78 59.12 25.66
C GLY A 119 -42.08 58.46 24.48
N ASP A 120 -40.78 58.23 24.63
CA ASP A 120 -39.94 57.65 23.59
C ASP A 120 -40.13 56.13 23.49
N CYS A 121 -39.78 55.58 22.32
CA CYS A 121 -39.67 54.14 22.12
C CYS A 121 -38.60 53.55 23.04
N ILE A 122 -38.94 52.50 23.78
CA ILE A 122 -37.97 51.75 24.59
C ILE A 122 -37.53 50.54 23.77
N ASP A 123 -36.34 50.62 23.19
CA ASP A 123 -35.76 49.61 22.32
C ASP A 123 -34.38 49.17 22.84
N PRO A 124 -34.16 47.88 23.17
CA PRO A 124 -32.87 47.38 23.62
C PRO A 124 -31.86 47.15 22.49
N ASP A 125 -32.30 47.17 21.22
CA ASP A 125 -31.48 46.82 20.08
C ASP A 125 -30.49 47.94 19.73
N ILE A 126 -29.23 47.59 19.53
CA ILE A 126 -28.16 48.52 19.10
C ILE A 126 -27.80 48.37 17.62
N CYS A 127 -28.32 47.32 16.97
CA CYS A 127 -28.07 47.00 15.57
C CYS A 127 -29.29 46.31 14.92
N GLN A 128 -29.32 46.32 13.59
CA GLN A 128 -30.32 45.59 12.82
C GLN A 128 -29.86 44.15 12.61
N ASP A 129 -30.75 43.19 12.87
CA ASP A 129 -30.46 41.76 12.73
C ASP A 129 -30.00 41.42 11.32
N GLY A 130 -29.01 40.54 11.24
CA GLY A 130 -28.39 40.13 9.98
C GLY A 130 -27.36 41.13 9.44
N LEU A 131 -27.16 42.29 10.09
CA LEU A 131 -26.00 43.12 9.82
C LEU A 131 -24.73 42.40 10.29
N SER A 132 -23.76 42.20 9.41
CA SER A 132 -22.46 41.63 9.77
C SER A 132 -21.29 42.48 9.32
N ASN A 133 -20.18 42.35 10.06
CA ASN A 133 -18.89 42.95 9.78
C ASN A 133 -17.78 41.92 10.02
N TYR A 134 -16.59 42.16 9.47
CA TYR A 134 -15.47 41.23 9.60
C TYR A 134 -14.22 41.96 10.11
N THR A 135 -13.52 41.34 11.06
CA THR A 135 -12.25 41.84 11.57
C THR A 135 -11.14 40.80 11.34
N PRO A 136 -9.96 41.18 10.82
CA PRO A 136 -8.84 40.25 10.63
C PRO A 136 -8.39 39.60 11.94
N CYS A 137 -7.99 38.33 11.86
CA CYS A 137 -7.49 37.54 12.99
C CYS A 137 -6.48 36.48 12.51
N GLY A 138 -5.93 35.71 13.45
CA GLY A 138 -5.09 34.55 13.12
C GLY A 138 -3.64 34.87 12.73
N LEU A 139 -2.93 33.87 12.22
CA LEU A 139 -1.60 33.99 11.66
C LEU A 139 -1.64 34.84 10.39
N ASN A 140 -0.60 35.65 10.19
CA ASN A 140 -0.45 36.59 9.07
C ASN A 140 -1.64 37.55 8.86
N TYR A 141 -2.57 37.65 9.81
CA TYR A 141 -3.80 38.43 9.74
C TYR A 141 -4.69 38.10 8.52
N ARG A 142 -4.67 36.84 8.06
CA ARG A 142 -5.49 36.38 6.93
C ARG A 142 -6.81 35.71 7.33
N GLY A 143 -6.96 35.34 8.60
CA GLY A 143 -8.22 34.87 9.14
C GLY A 143 -9.24 36.00 9.35
N MET A 144 -10.50 35.64 9.56
CA MET A 144 -11.58 36.59 9.83
C MET A 144 -12.43 36.15 11.03
N ILE A 145 -12.80 37.12 11.86
CA ILE A 145 -13.89 37.01 12.85
C ILE A 145 -15.11 37.71 12.25
N GLU A 146 -16.23 37.01 12.20
CA GLU A 146 -17.53 37.63 11.89
C GLU A 146 -18.10 38.27 13.15
N ILE A 147 -18.55 39.52 13.04
CA ILE A 147 -19.30 40.24 14.07
C ILE A 147 -20.71 40.41 13.53
N ALA A 148 -21.66 39.61 14.01
CA ALA A 148 -23.02 39.58 13.51
C ALA A 148 -23.99 40.19 14.52
N CYS A 149 -24.97 40.94 14.03
CA CYS A 149 -26.09 41.38 14.83
C CYS A 149 -27.11 40.25 14.95
N ILE A 150 -27.22 39.68 16.15
CA ILE A 150 -28.16 38.62 16.50
C ILE A 150 -28.98 39.12 17.68
N ASP A 151 -30.30 39.08 17.54
CA ASP A 151 -31.23 39.59 18.55
C ASP A 151 -30.89 41.01 19.04
N GLY A 152 -30.51 41.88 18.10
CA GLY A 152 -30.29 43.30 18.34
C GLY A 152 -28.97 43.64 19.00
N GLN A 153 -28.09 42.65 19.23
CA GLN A 153 -26.77 42.82 19.81
C GLN A 153 -25.68 42.31 18.86
N PHE A 154 -24.51 42.94 18.89
CA PHE A 154 -23.35 42.42 18.18
C PHE A 154 -22.72 41.27 18.95
N GLU A 155 -22.63 40.11 18.31
CA GLU A 155 -21.92 38.94 18.81
C GLU A 155 -20.69 38.65 17.94
N GLU A 156 -19.58 38.30 18.58
CA GLU A 156 -18.35 37.90 17.89
C GLU A 156 -18.35 36.38 17.66
N GLY A 157 -18.13 35.99 16.42
CA GLY A 157 -17.90 34.61 16.02
C GLY A 157 -16.48 34.13 16.32
N PRO A 158 -16.18 32.85 16.04
CA PRO A 158 -14.82 32.34 16.12
C PRO A 158 -13.93 32.94 15.04
N CYS A 159 -12.62 33.00 15.30
CA CYS A 159 -11.64 33.28 14.27
C CYS A 159 -11.54 32.08 13.32
N VAL A 160 -11.80 32.31 12.03
CA VAL A 160 -11.59 31.33 10.97
C VAL A 160 -10.33 31.74 10.21
N ASP A 161 -9.25 30.98 10.41
CA ASP A 161 -7.92 31.26 9.84
C ASP A 161 -7.44 30.07 9.00
N PRO A 162 -7.16 30.26 7.69
CA PRO A 162 -6.64 29.19 6.83
C PRO A 162 -5.15 28.89 7.04
N ASP A 163 -4.42 29.75 7.76
CA ASP A 163 -2.97 29.65 7.89
C ASP A 163 -2.56 28.63 8.96
N VAL A 164 -1.53 27.83 8.67
CA VAL A 164 -0.95 26.85 9.59
C VAL A 164 0.43 27.26 10.12
N CYS A 165 1.02 28.32 9.56
CA CYS A 165 2.33 28.87 9.91
C CYS A 165 2.41 30.38 9.65
N VAL A 166 3.41 31.05 10.24
CA VAL A 166 3.69 32.47 9.98
C VAL A 166 4.59 32.61 8.77
N ASP A 167 4.24 33.48 7.83
CA ASP A 167 4.99 33.69 6.59
C ASP A 167 6.45 34.04 6.89
N GLY A 168 7.37 33.31 6.24
CA GLY A 168 8.82 33.43 6.42
C GLY A 168 9.41 32.57 7.54
N ASP A 169 8.59 31.83 8.31
CA ASP A 169 9.11 30.85 9.25
C ASP A 169 9.79 29.68 8.51
N ASP A 170 10.88 29.18 9.08
CA ASP A 170 11.57 27.97 8.65
C ASP A 170 11.13 26.76 9.49
N GLY A 171 10.96 25.61 8.81
CA GLY A 171 10.52 24.36 9.41
C GLY A 171 11.24 23.16 8.80
N ILE A 172 11.12 22.02 9.48
CA ILE A 172 11.53 20.72 8.95
C ILE A 172 10.30 19.84 8.99
N ILE A 173 9.84 19.39 7.82
CA ILE A 173 8.75 18.43 7.71
C ILE A 173 9.33 17.05 7.36
N SER A 174 8.74 16.01 7.95
CA SER A 174 9.03 14.63 7.57
C SER A 174 8.49 14.35 6.18
N CYS A 175 9.22 13.56 5.40
CA CYS A 175 8.84 13.19 4.04
C CYS A 175 9.44 11.82 3.68
N GLY A 176 9.19 11.35 2.45
CA GLY A 176 9.79 10.12 1.93
C GLY A 176 9.08 8.84 2.37
N LEU A 177 9.63 7.70 1.98
CA LEU A 177 9.22 6.39 2.44
C LEU A 177 9.39 6.33 3.97
N ASN A 178 8.41 5.69 4.63
CA ASN A 178 8.37 5.53 6.09
C ASN A 178 8.45 6.83 6.93
N ASN A 179 8.30 8.01 6.32
CA ASN A 179 8.42 9.33 6.96
C ASN A 179 9.75 9.56 7.71
N ARG A 180 10.82 8.88 7.28
CA ARG A 180 12.16 9.05 7.87
C ARG A 180 12.99 10.12 7.18
N GLY A 181 12.69 10.42 5.93
CA GLY A 181 13.26 11.55 5.20
C GLY A 181 12.86 12.89 5.82
N ARG A 182 13.64 13.92 5.48
CA ARG A 182 13.42 15.30 5.95
C ARG A 182 13.58 16.27 4.80
N THR A 183 12.80 17.34 4.83
CA THR A 183 13.03 18.49 3.97
C THR A 183 12.89 19.77 4.77
N ASN A 184 13.72 20.75 4.43
CA ASN A 184 13.50 22.11 4.86
C ASN A 184 12.22 22.63 4.20
N SER A 185 11.47 23.45 4.93
CA SER A 185 10.27 24.10 4.45
C SER A 185 10.25 25.55 4.90
N VAL A 186 9.79 26.44 4.05
CA VAL A 186 9.53 27.83 4.37
C VAL A 186 8.03 28.06 4.32
N CYS A 187 7.48 28.78 5.29
CA CYS A 187 6.09 29.16 5.26
C CYS A 187 5.86 30.27 4.23
N VAL A 188 5.04 30.01 3.23
CA VAL A 188 4.64 30.97 2.19
C VAL A 188 3.14 30.93 2.05
N GLU A 189 2.51 32.09 2.16
CA GLU A 189 1.06 32.23 2.11
C GLU A 189 0.32 31.34 3.12
N GLY A 190 0.89 31.23 4.33
CA GLY A 190 0.29 30.55 5.47
C GLY A 190 0.44 29.03 5.41
N GLN A 191 1.14 28.51 4.41
CA GLN A 191 1.35 27.09 4.18
C GLN A 191 2.84 26.75 4.12
N TRP A 192 3.22 25.59 4.65
CA TRP A 192 4.58 25.08 4.53
C TRP A 192 4.86 24.66 3.08
N VAL A 193 5.78 25.36 2.43
CA VAL A 193 6.30 24.99 1.11
C VAL A 193 7.66 24.35 1.32
N SER A 194 7.88 23.15 0.79
CA SER A 194 9.14 22.44 0.93
C SER A 194 9.84 22.19 -0.41
N ASP A 195 11.15 22.01 -0.32
CA ASP A 195 11.98 21.56 -1.44
C ASP A 195 11.91 20.03 -1.63
N ILE A 196 12.90 19.49 -2.35
CA ILE A 196 13.08 18.05 -2.59
C ILE A 196 13.31 17.33 -1.24
N CYS A 197 12.60 16.22 -1.06
CA CYS A 197 12.79 15.35 0.10
C CYS A 197 14.17 14.68 0.09
N ASP A 198 14.94 14.83 1.17
CA ASP A 198 16.13 14.01 1.43
C ASP A 198 15.69 12.78 2.22
N ASP A 199 15.57 11.65 1.51
CA ASP A 199 15.09 10.38 2.04
C ASP A 199 16.08 9.25 1.70
N PRO A 200 16.71 8.62 2.72
CA PRO A 200 17.65 7.52 2.51
C PRO A 200 16.99 6.17 2.27
N ASP A 201 15.67 6.07 2.45
CA ASP A 201 14.96 4.79 2.36
C ASP A 201 14.84 4.33 0.90
N GLU A 202 15.12 3.05 0.65
CA GLU A 202 14.98 2.40 -0.65
C GLU A 202 13.65 1.62 -0.78
N CYS A 203 12.94 1.43 0.34
CA CYS A 203 11.71 0.65 0.42
C CYS A 203 10.82 1.04 1.60
N VAL A 204 9.54 0.67 1.55
CA VAL A 204 8.61 0.81 2.68
C VAL A 204 8.84 -0.34 3.66
N ASP A 205 8.95 -0.03 4.95
CA ASP A 205 9.17 -1.03 6.00
C ASP A 205 8.11 -2.14 5.93
N ASP A 206 8.55 -3.37 6.19
CA ASP A 206 7.77 -4.62 6.06
C ASP A 206 7.38 -5.03 4.63
N ASP A 207 7.73 -4.24 3.60
CA ASP A 207 7.61 -4.70 2.22
C ASP A 207 8.46 -5.96 1.99
N ARG A 208 8.00 -6.78 1.05
CA ARG A 208 8.68 -8.01 0.64
C ARG A 208 8.92 -7.99 -0.86
N ARG A 209 10.08 -8.49 -1.28
CA ARG A 209 10.37 -8.76 -2.69
C ARG A 209 11.14 -10.06 -2.85
N THR A 210 11.02 -10.64 -4.03
CA THR A 210 11.91 -11.73 -4.46
C THR A 210 12.90 -11.17 -5.47
N THR A 211 14.18 -11.51 -5.30
CA THR A 211 15.25 -11.10 -6.20
C THR A 211 16.11 -12.29 -6.58
N SER A 212 16.87 -12.16 -7.67
CA SER A 212 17.80 -13.21 -8.09
C SER A 212 18.98 -13.29 -7.12
N CYS A 213 19.47 -14.51 -6.88
CA CYS A 213 20.61 -14.76 -6.00
C CYS A 213 21.42 -15.98 -6.45
N GLY A 214 22.52 -16.25 -5.74
CA GLY A 214 23.34 -17.44 -5.94
C GLY A 214 24.17 -17.41 -7.22
N THR A 215 24.91 -18.50 -7.46
CA THR A 215 25.89 -18.53 -8.56
C THR A 215 25.25 -18.34 -9.95
N GLY A 216 25.50 -17.17 -10.55
CA GLY A 216 25.03 -16.83 -11.90
C GLY A 216 23.54 -16.48 -11.97
N ASP A 217 22.97 -15.92 -10.90
CA ASP A 217 21.57 -15.45 -10.83
C ASP A 217 20.54 -16.56 -11.09
N LYS A 218 20.90 -17.80 -10.75
CA LYS A 218 20.08 -19.00 -10.98
C LYS A 218 19.10 -19.31 -9.86
N GLY A 219 19.20 -18.62 -8.74
CA GLY A 219 18.30 -18.79 -7.61
C GLY A 219 17.41 -17.58 -7.38
N GLU A 220 16.44 -17.78 -6.50
CA GLU A 220 15.56 -16.74 -5.99
C GLU A 220 15.69 -16.65 -4.47
N GLY A 221 15.82 -15.44 -3.96
CA GLY A 221 15.85 -15.15 -2.53
C GLY A 221 14.81 -14.09 -2.20
N ASP A 222 14.23 -14.19 -1.00
CA ASP A 222 13.27 -13.19 -0.51
C ASP A 222 13.98 -12.14 0.34
N GLN A 223 13.66 -10.87 0.13
CA GLN A 223 14.14 -9.77 0.96
C GLN A 223 12.96 -9.10 1.65
N ASN A 224 13.16 -8.72 2.91
CA ASN A 224 12.24 -7.92 3.68
C ASN A 224 12.84 -6.52 3.86
N CYS A 225 12.02 -5.49 3.73
CA CYS A 225 12.44 -4.13 4.03
C CYS A 225 12.47 -3.93 5.54
N VAL A 226 13.65 -3.63 6.09
CA VAL A 226 13.84 -3.35 7.51
C VAL A 226 14.59 -2.04 7.65
N ALA A 227 13.95 -1.07 8.28
CA ALA A 227 14.50 0.27 8.47
C ALA A 227 14.93 0.92 7.14
N GLY A 228 14.10 0.77 6.10
CA GLY A 228 14.27 1.45 4.82
C GLY A 228 15.24 0.76 3.87
N HIS A 229 15.81 -0.37 4.26
CA HIS A 229 16.75 -1.13 3.46
C HIS A 229 16.29 -2.57 3.27
N TRP A 230 16.55 -3.11 2.09
CA TRP A 230 16.31 -4.50 1.80
C TRP A 230 17.30 -5.39 2.55
N VAL A 231 16.78 -6.27 3.40
CA VAL A 231 17.54 -7.27 4.15
C VAL A 231 17.11 -8.65 3.68
N ASN A 232 18.09 -9.52 3.48
CA ASN A 232 17.88 -10.90 3.06
C ASN A 232 17.10 -11.70 4.12
N ASP A 233 16.01 -12.35 3.69
CA ASP A 233 15.20 -13.26 4.50
C ASP A 233 15.41 -14.71 4.05
N GLY A 234 16.03 -15.52 4.90
CA GLY A 234 16.39 -16.90 4.59
C GLY A 234 17.65 -17.01 3.71
N GLY A 235 17.71 -18.02 2.85
CA GLY A 235 18.83 -18.31 1.95
C GLY A 235 18.42 -18.31 0.48
N CYS A 236 19.40 -18.46 -0.42
CA CYS A 236 19.13 -18.51 -1.84
C CYS A 236 18.50 -19.85 -2.26
N ARG A 237 17.29 -19.81 -2.83
CA ARG A 237 16.60 -21.00 -3.36
C ARG A 237 17.00 -21.21 -4.80
N ILE A 238 17.92 -22.12 -5.04
CA ILE A 238 18.40 -22.43 -6.39
C ILE A 238 17.79 -23.75 -6.83
N SER A 239 17.04 -23.79 -7.94
CA SER A 239 16.54 -25.07 -8.46
C SER A 239 17.61 -25.83 -9.24
N GLY A 240 17.49 -27.14 -9.39
CA GLY A 240 18.43 -27.99 -10.10
C GLY A 240 18.20 -29.49 -9.90
N SER A 241 19.25 -30.27 -10.16
CA SER A 241 19.21 -31.72 -9.99
C SER A 241 20.42 -32.23 -9.22
N TRP A 242 20.25 -33.37 -8.58
CA TRP A 242 21.34 -34.07 -7.93
C TRP A 242 22.19 -34.84 -8.92
N ARG A 243 23.50 -34.83 -8.71
CA ARG A 243 24.45 -35.67 -9.43
C ARG A 243 25.24 -36.55 -8.49
N CYS A 244 25.29 -37.84 -8.80
CA CYS A 244 26.17 -38.78 -8.16
C CYS A 244 27.55 -38.77 -8.84
N SER A 245 28.56 -38.28 -8.12
CA SER A 245 29.93 -38.22 -8.62
C SER A 245 30.89 -38.74 -7.55
N ASN A 246 31.72 -39.73 -7.89
CA ASN A 246 32.65 -40.38 -6.96
C ASN A 246 31.95 -40.91 -5.69
N ARG A 247 30.73 -41.45 -5.83
CA ARG A 247 29.85 -41.91 -4.73
C ARG A 247 29.47 -40.81 -3.73
N LYS A 248 29.61 -39.54 -4.11
CA LYS A 248 29.17 -38.36 -3.35
C LYS A 248 28.03 -37.66 -4.08
N TYR A 249 27.09 -37.15 -3.31
CA TYR A 249 26.01 -36.30 -3.82
C TYR A 249 26.56 -34.90 -4.11
N GLN A 250 26.36 -34.43 -5.32
CA GLN A 250 26.75 -33.09 -5.75
C GLN A 250 25.51 -32.38 -6.31
N PRO A 251 25.13 -31.21 -5.79
CA PRO A 251 24.08 -30.42 -6.39
C PRO A 251 24.55 -29.88 -7.75
N THR A 252 23.68 -29.94 -8.75
CA THR A 252 23.85 -29.26 -10.05
C THR A 252 22.82 -28.15 -10.15
N PHE A 253 23.24 -26.94 -9.83
CA PHE A 253 22.41 -25.74 -9.82
C PHE A 253 22.04 -25.25 -11.23
N GLY A 254 20.76 -24.93 -11.42
CA GLY A 254 20.17 -24.61 -12.73
C GLY A 254 20.47 -25.68 -13.76
N ALA A 255 20.29 -26.96 -13.39
CA ALA A 255 20.32 -28.08 -14.32
C ALA A 255 19.24 -27.89 -15.39
N TYR A 256 19.58 -28.12 -16.66
CA TYR A 256 18.66 -27.94 -17.78
C TYR A 256 17.48 -28.92 -17.77
N THR A 257 17.58 -30.00 -16.98
CA THR A 257 16.46 -30.92 -16.80
C THR A 257 15.37 -30.24 -15.99
N CYS A 258 15.74 -29.36 -15.04
CA CYS A 258 14.77 -28.65 -14.22
C CYS A 258 14.15 -27.45 -14.94
N GLY A 259 12.83 -27.35 -14.90
CA GLY A 259 12.00 -26.42 -15.65
C GLY A 259 11.57 -26.94 -17.03
N ASN A 260 11.77 -28.24 -17.33
CA ASN A 260 11.38 -28.81 -18.61
C ASN A 260 9.91 -29.29 -18.64
N GLY A 261 9.20 -29.20 -17.51
CA GLY A 261 7.81 -29.62 -17.34
C GLY A 261 7.62 -31.10 -17.00
N ALA A 262 8.69 -31.87 -16.82
CA ALA A 262 8.68 -33.28 -16.47
C ALA A 262 9.56 -33.55 -15.26
N CYS A 263 8.99 -34.13 -14.20
CA CYS A 263 9.78 -34.55 -13.04
C CYS A 263 10.56 -35.83 -13.36
N GLU A 264 11.89 -35.73 -13.42
CA GLU A 264 12.79 -36.84 -13.80
C GLU A 264 13.69 -37.31 -12.64
N PRO A 265 13.21 -38.18 -11.73
CA PRO A 265 14.02 -38.70 -10.61
C PRO A 265 15.33 -39.36 -11.07
N VAL A 266 15.31 -40.00 -12.25
CA VAL A 266 16.50 -40.64 -12.85
C VAL A 266 17.61 -39.64 -13.14
N ALA A 267 17.24 -38.40 -13.49
CA ALA A 267 18.17 -37.29 -13.72
C ALA A 267 18.53 -36.54 -12.43
N GLY A 268 18.09 -37.05 -11.26
CA GLY A 268 18.37 -36.47 -9.96
C GLY A 268 17.39 -35.36 -9.55
N GLU A 269 16.24 -35.24 -10.20
CA GLU A 269 15.23 -34.29 -9.80
C GLU A 269 14.40 -34.79 -8.63
N SER A 270 13.99 -33.83 -7.81
CA SER A 270 13.16 -34.08 -6.65
C SER A 270 12.27 -32.87 -6.40
N PRO A 271 11.19 -33.01 -5.61
CA PRO A 271 10.39 -31.87 -5.18
C PRO A 271 11.21 -30.80 -4.45
N GLN A 272 12.35 -31.16 -3.85
CA GLN A 272 13.23 -30.24 -3.14
C GLN A 272 14.24 -29.55 -4.06
N SER A 273 14.78 -30.27 -5.04
CA SER A 273 15.77 -29.74 -5.97
C SER A 273 15.13 -29.02 -7.16
N CYS A 274 14.01 -29.53 -7.66
CA CYS A 274 13.30 -29.01 -8.83
C CYS A 274 11.79 -28.94 -8.56
N PRO A 275 11.34 -28.02 -7.68
CA PRO A 275 9.93 -27.90 -7.35
C PRO A 275 9.06 -27.54 -8.56
N VAL A 276 9.61 -26.79 -9.53
CA VAL A 276 8.85 -26.39 -10.74
C VAL A 276 8.29 -27.59 -11.52
N ASP A 277 9.04 -28.69 -11.59
CA ASP A 277 8.59 -29.90 -12.30
C ASP A 277 8.00 -30.95 -11.35
N CYS A 278 8.54 -31.05 -10.12
CA CYS A 278 8.23 -32.15 -9.21
C CYS A 278 7.23 -31.82 -8.09
N ALA A 279 6.89 -30.55 -7.81
CA ALA A 279 6.05 -30.21 -6.64
C ALA A 279 4.65 -30.84 -6.71
N LEU A 280 4.06 -30.94 -7.90
CA LEU A 280 2.74 -31.54 -8.11
C LEU A 280 2.68 -33.06 -7.82
N LYS A 281 3.85 -33.70 -7.65
CA LYS A 281 3.97 -35.12 -7.33
C LYS A 281 4.03 -35.40 -5.83
N THR A 282 3.87 -34.39 -4.97
CA THR A 282 3.91 -34.53 -3.50
C THR A 282 2.55 -34.24 -2.87
N GLY A 283 2.11 -35.07 -1.92
CA GLY A 283 0.90 -34.82 -1.11
C GLY A 283 -0.42 -35.51 -1.51
N PRO A 284 -0.71 -35.85 -2.79
CA PRO A 284 -1.84 -36.71 -3.11
C PRO A 284 -1.44 -38.19 -3.09
N ASN A 285 -2.41 -39.05 -2.79
CA ASN A 285 -2.30 -40.48 -3.03
C ASN A 285 -1.97 -40.72 -4.52
N GLY A 286 -0.84 -41.38 -4.78
CA GLY A 286 -0.38 -41.68 -6.13
C GLY A 286 -1.14 -42.82 -6.81
N GLU A 287 -1.96 -43.59 -6.10
CA GLU A 287 -2.70 -44.73 -6.65
C GLU A 287 -3.58 -44.29 -7.83
N GLY A 288 -3.47 -44.99 -8.96
CA GLY A 288 -4.24 -44.70 -10.16
C GLY A 288 -3.75 -43.49 -10.97
N THR A 289 -2.69 -42.81 -10.54
CA THR A 289 -2.11 -41.70 -11.33
C THR A 289 -1.37 -42.24 -12.56
N PRO A 290 -1.46 -41.56 -13.72
CA PRO A 290 -0.75 -42.00 -14.92
C PRO A 290 0.77 -42.03 -14.72
N CYS A 291 1.40 -43.09 -15.21
CA CYS A 291 2.85 -43.27 -15.16
C CYS A 291 3.39 -43.90 -16.44
N THR A 292 4.64 -43.60 -16.75
CA THR A 292 5.44 -44.28 -17.76
C THR A 292 6.25 -45.41 -17.13
N ASN A 293 6.79 -45.15 -15.93
CA ASN A 293 7.59 -46.10 -15.16
C ASN A 293 7.40 -45.86 -13.64
N ALA A 294 7.94 -46.75 -12.81
CA ALA A 294 7.73 -46.71 -11.36
C ALA A 294 8.32 -45.46 -10.69
N PHE A 295 9.31 -44.78 -11.30
CA PHE A 295 9.84 -43.53 -10.78
C PHE A 295 8.83 -42.38 -10.85
N ASP A 296 7.85 -42.42 -11.75
CA ASP A 296 6.80 -41.38 -11.80
C ASP A 296 5.87 -41.41 -10.58
N CYS A 297 5.85 -42.57 -9.90
CA CYS A 297 5.04 -42.84 -8.71
C CYS A 297 5.74 -42.48 -7.41
N PHE A 298 7.02 -42.17 -7.51
CA PHE A 298 7.99 -42.27 -6.42
C PHE A 298 7.84 -41.21 -5.33
N PHE A 299 7.35 -40.01 -5.68
CA PHE A 299 7.19 -38.89 -4.76
C PHE A 299 5.78 -38.76 -4.16
N TYR A 300 4.82 -39.56 -4.64
CA TYR A 300 3.46 -39.55 -4.10
C TYR A 300 3.39 -40.14 -2.70
N ASP A 301 2.34 -39.74 -1.98
CA ASP A 301 2.06 -40.27 -0.66
C ASP A 301 1.68 -41.75 -0.74
N TRP A 302 2.24 -42.54 0.18
CA TRP A 302 1.97 -43.98 0.26
C TRP A 302 0.57 -44.23 0.85
N PRO A 303 -0.34 -44.91 0.14
CA PRO A 303 -1.74 -44.98 0.56
C PRO A 303 -2.10 -46.13 1.49
N LEU A 304 -1.19 -47.08 1.69
CA LEU A 304 -1.45 -48.29 2.46
C LEU A 304 -0.82 -48.19 3.85
N GLU A 305 -1.46 -48.80 4.86
CA GLU A 305 -0.90 -48.88 6.21
C GLU A 305 0.33 -49.80 6.27
N GLU A 306 0.40 -50.76 5.35
CA GLU A 306 1.45 -51.77 5.27
C GLU A 306 2.60 -51.31 4.36
N GLN A 307 3.82 -51.74 4.68
CA GLN A 307 5.02 -51.38 3.92
C GLN A 307 5.05 -52.07 2.55
N GLY A 308 5.55 -51.35 1.54
CA GLY A 308 5.62 -51.88 0.18
C GLY A 308 6.34 -50.97 -0.81
N LEU A 309 6.17 -51.32 -2.09
CA LEU A 309 6.80 -50.64 -3.23
C LEU A 309 5.78 -50.13 -4.23
N TRP A 310 6.18 -49.16 -5.05
CA TRP A 310 5.42 -48.67 -6.18
C TRP A 310 5.72 -49.47 -7.44
N GLU A 311 4.68 -49.84 -8.20
CA GLU A 311 4.81 -50.38 -9.56
C GLU A 311 4.02 -49.49 -10.54
N CYS A 312 4.56 -49.29 -11.73
CA CYS A 312 3.80 -48.69 -12.83
C CYS A 312 3.19 -49.82 -13.67
N SER A 313 1.89 -50.05 -13.49
CA SER A 313 1.22 -51.25 -14.02
C SER A 313 0.09 -50.89 -14.98
N GLU A 314 -0.18 -51.78 -15.92
CA GLU A 314 -1.28 -51.61 -16.87
C GLU A 314 -2.64 -51.72 -16.17
N GLU A 315 -3.58 -50.89 -16.61
CA GLU A 315 -4.99 -50.90 -16.23
C GLU A 315 -5.87 -51.21 -17.46
N GLU A 316 -7.16 -51.50 -17.23
CA GLU A 316 -8.12 -51.71 -18.31
C GLU A 316 -8.14 -50.51 -19.27
N GLY A 317 -7.82 -50.75 -20.55
CA GLY A 317 -7.70 -49.69 -21.54
C GLY A 317 -6.26 -49.34 -21.94
N ASN A 318 -5.26 -50.11 -21.50
CA ASN A 318 -3.86 -49.98 -21.91
C ASN A 318 -3.16 -48.69 -21.42
N SER A 319 -3.76 -48.01 -20.44
CA SER A 319 -3.11 -46.95 -19.67
C SER A 319 -2.29 -47.55 -18.54
N LYS A 320 -1.10 -47.00 -18.29
CA LYS A 320 -0.27 -47.38 -17.14
C LYS A 320 -0.50 -46.42 -16.00
N VAL A 321 -0.70 -46.97 -14.81
CA VAL A 321 -0.96 -46.22 -13.59
C VAL A 321 -0.11 -46.71 -12.43
N CYS A 322 0.18 -45.80 -11.51
CA CYS A 322 0.86 -46.08 -10.27
C CYS A 322 0.00 -46.99 -9.39
N LYS A 323 0.59 -48.09 -8.92
CA LYS A 323 -0.03 -49.01 -7.96
C LYS A 323 0.89 -49.25 -6.78
N ALA A 324 0.36 -49.05 -5.58
CA ALA A 324 1.00 -49.39 -4.32
C ALA A 324 0.82 -50.89 -4.04
N LYS A 325 1.94 -51.57 -3.81
CA LYS A 325 1.95 -53.01 -3.57
C LYS A 325 2.65 -53.34 -2.27
N VAL A 326 1.88 -53.90 -1.34
CA VAL A 326 2.42 -54.41 -0.07
C VAL A 326 3.45 -55.49 -0.34
N SER A 327 4.64 -55.33 0.22
CA SER A 327 5.71 -56.33 0.12
C SER A 327 6.66 -56.24 1.30
N VAL A 328 6.43 -57.10 2.30
CA VAL A 328 7.31 -57.28 3.47
C VAL A 328 8.64 -57.94 3.15
N ARG A 329 8.79 -58.56 1.96
CA ARG A 329 10.10 -59.10 1.52
C ARG A 329 10.96 -58.06 0.83
N SER A 330 10.32 -57.08 0.19
CA SER A 330 11.01 -55.98 -0.47
C SER A 330 11.50 -54.99 0.60
N CYS A 331 10.58 -54.47 1.44
CA CYS A 331 10.96 -53.63 2.56
C CYS A 331 11.53 -54.47 3.74
N GLY A 332 12.83 -54.46 3.92
CA GLY A 332 13.56 -55.09 5.03
C GLY A 332 14.87 -55.77 4.63
N ASN A 333 15.31 -55.60 3.37
CA ASN A 333 16.55 -56.18 2.86
C ASN A 333 17.78 -55.28 3.15
N GLY A 334 17.55 -54.04 3.61
CA GLY A 334 18.59 -53.07 3.97
C GLY A 334 19.15 -52.26 2.80
N THR A 335 18.56 -52.38 1.61
CA THR A 335 18.91 -51.63 0.40
C THR A 335 17.66 -51.08 -0.28
N CYS A 336 17.67 -49.79 -0.60
CA CYS A 336 16.56 -49.13 -1.30
C CYS A 336 16.53 -49.55 -2.77
N GLU A 337 15.49 -50.29 -3.18
CA GLU A 337 15.33 -50.73 -4.57
C GLU A 337 14.79 -49.58 -5.43
N LEU A 338 15.64 -49.04 -6.32
CA LEU A 338 15.29 -48.00 -7.29
C LEU A 338 15.38 -48.58 -8.70
N HIS A 339 14.24 -49.00 -9.27
CA HIS A 339 14.19 -49.60 -10.60
C HIS A 339 12.97 -49.10 -11.41
N PRO A 340 13.06 -48.92 -12.74
CA PRO A 340 11.95 -48.42 -13.56
C PRO A 340 10.66 -49.26 -13.50
N LEU A 341 10.74 -50.53 -13.10
CA LEU A 341 9.57 -51.41 -13.01
C LEU A 341 8.95 -51.44 -11.61
N ARG A 342 9.77 -51.24 -10.58
CA ARG A 342 9.35 -51.24 -9.18
C ARG A 342 10.32 -50.38 -8.38
N THR A 343 9.79 -49.50 -7.54
CA THR A 343 10.63 -48.62 -6.73
C THR A 343 10.13 -48.54 -5.32
N GLU A 344 11.06 -48.59 -4.38
CA GLU A 344 10.81 -48.34 -2.97
C GLU A 344 10.93 -46.83 -2.72
N SER A 345 10.00 -46.28 -1.96
CA SER A 345 10.06 -44.89 -1.50
C SER A 345 10.39 -44.84 0.00
N ALA A 346 10.91 -43.71 0.47
CA ALA A 346 11.14 -43.49 1.89
C ALA A 346 9.84 -43.59 2.73
N ILE A 347 8.67 -43.39 2.11
CA ILE A 347 7.37 -43.48 2.78
C ILE A 347 6.86 -44.93 2.81
N GLY A 348 6.95 -45.65 1.69
CA GLY A 348 6.49 -47.04 1.58
C GLY A 348 7.44 -48.07 2.23
N CYS A 349 8.76 -47.84 2.14
CA CYS A 349 9.80 -48.67 2.76
C CYS A 349 10.80 -47.82 3.58
N PRO A 350 10.39 -47.19 4.70
CA PRO A 350 11.25 -46.28 5.47
C PRO A 350 12.51 -46.92 6.06
N ARG A 351 12.51 -48.24 6.26
CA ARG A 351 13.69 -48.98 6.75
C ARG A 351 14.78 -49.11 5.71
N ASP A 352 14.39 -49.33 4.46
CA ASP A 352 15.32 -49.63 3.36
C ASP A 352 15.72 -48.37 2.61
N CYS A 353 14.86 -47.35 2.57
CA CYS A 353 15.12 -46.05 1.93
C CYS A 353 15.23 -44.90 2.95
N PRO A 354 16.15 -44.94 3.94
CA PRO A 354 16.31 -43.83 4.87
C PRO A 354 16.89 -42.59 4.16
N PRO A 355 16.34 -41.39 4.41
CA PRO A 355 16.67 -40.17 3.66
C PRO A 355 18.11 -39.64 3.82
N LYS A 356 19.00 -40.26 4.60
CA LYS A 356 20.29 -39.65 5.00
C LYS A 356 21.57 -40.48 4.86
N THR A 357 21.57 -41.70 4.31
CA THR A 357 22.74 -42.61 4.55
C THR A 357 23.29 -43.43 3.38
N MET A 358 22.90 -43.21 2.12
CA MET A 358 23.33 -44.10 1.02
C MET A 358 24.40 -43.53 0.11
N ALA A 359 25.65 -43.98 0.17
CA ALA A 359 26.62 -43.64 -0.88
C ALA A 359 25.99 -43.86 -2.26
N CYS A 360 25.98 -42.83 -3.10
CA CYS A 360 25.17 -42.89 -4.32
C CYS A 360 25.82 -43.82 -5.35
N GLY A 361 25.00 -44.58 -6.08
CA GLY A 361 25.40 -45.31 -7.29
C GLY A 361 24.99 -44.56 -8.57
N TYR A 362 23.87 -43.85 -8.51
CA TYR A 362 23.22 -43.11 -9.59
C TYR A 362 22.57 -41.83 -9.04
N ASP A 363 22.21 -40.90 -9.92
CA ASP A 363 21.61 -39.60 -9.58
C ASP A 363 20.29 -39.79 -8.81
N VAL A 364 19.48 -40.77 -9.19
CA VAL A 364 18.23 -41.16 -8.50
C VAL A 364 18.43 -41.59 -7.05
N ASN A 365 19.63 -42.01 -6.63
CA ASN A 365 19.88 -42.30 -5.21
C ASN A 365 19.97 -41.02 -4.35
N CYS A 366 20.17 -39.87 -4.98
CA CYS A 366 20.43 -38.60 -4.31
C CYS A 366 19.16 -37.80 -4.03
N VAL A 367 18.06 -38.09 -4.73
CA VAL A 367 16.80 -37.32 -4.71
C VAL A 367 16.10 -37.25 -3.33
N PHE A 368 16.55 -38.05 -2.37
CA PHE A 368 16.07 -38.04 -0.98
C PHE A 368 16.87 -37.10 -0.07
N HIS A 369 18.02 -36.59 -0.52
CA HIS A 369 18.85 -35.71 0.29
C HIS A 369 18.27 -34.30 0.31
N PRO A 370 18.35 -33.61 1.46
CA PRO A 370 18.01 -32.20 1.55
C PRO A 370 18.76 -31.40 0.49
N TRP A 371 18.02 -30.71 -0.37
CA TRP A 371 18.62 -29.82 -1.35
C TRP A 371 19.36 -28.68 -0.64
N PRO A 372 20.64 -28.42 -0.96
CA PRO A 372 21.41 -27.41 -0.27
C PRO A 372 20.90 -26.02 -0.64
N THR A 373 20.74 -25.17 0.37
CA THR A 373 20.59 -23.73 0.18
C THR A 373 21.99 -23.13 0.05
N GLU A 374 22.20 -22.23 -0.91
CA GLU A 374 23.39 -21.38 -0.91
C GLU A 374 23.15 -20.16 -0.01
N ASP A 375 24.25 -19.63 0.53
CA ASP A 375 24.27 -18.27 1.05
C ASP A 375 23.99 -17.29 -0.12
N TRP A 376 23.50 -16.10 0.22
CA TRP A 376 23.01 -15.10 -0.75
C TRP A 376 24.03 -14.61 -1.77
#